data_AF-A0A1H3UTL5-F1
#
_entry.id   AF-A0A1H3UTL5-F1
#
_cell.length_a   1.000
_cell.length_b   1.000
_cell.length_c   1.000
_cell.angle_alpha   90.00
_cell.angle_beta   90.00
_cell.angle_gamma   90.00
#
_symmetry.space_group_name_H-M   'P 1'
#
loop_
_entity.id
_entity.type
_entity.pdbx_description
1 polymer ?
#
loop_
_entity_poly.entity_id
_entity_poly.type
_entity_poly.pdbx_seq_one_letter_code
_entity_poly.pdbx_strand_id
1 'polypeptide(L)'
;MAVAALAPEITLAEYRQDFVGPARCADLADFLTRPPRFVSLLQGERGLRMFVEDLFDQLIRDSVIYVEIRFAPLLHTERSLTPETAVAIVPQATAEAIAAPVSRRASSCVPSATSAPSRVPIPYVS
;
A
#
# COMPACT_ATOMS: atom_id res chain seq x y z
N MET A 1 3.36 5.32 11.33
CA MET A 1 4.16 4.29 10.62
C MET A 1 3.46 2.96 10.86
N ALA A 2 2.70 2.49 9.88
CA ALA A 2 1.87 1.29 10.00
C ALA A 2 2.66 0.05 10.44
N VAL A 3 3.91 -0.10 9.99
CA VAL A 3 4.77 -1.25 10.34
C VAL A 3 5.03 -1.33 11.85
N ALA A 4 5.33 -0.22 12.52
CA ALA A 4 5.56 -0.22 13.97
C ALA A 4 4.30 -0.62 14.78
N ALA A 5 3.11 -0.39 14.22
CA ALA A 5 1.84 -0.73 14.87
C ALA A 5 1.37 -2.16 14.54
N LEU A 6 1.77 -2.71 13.38
CA LEU A 6 1.40 -4.06 12.93
C LEU A 6 2.43 -5.12 13.33
N ALA A 7 3.69 -4.75 13.49
CA ALA A 7 4.81 -5.61 13.83
C ALA A 7 5.80 -4.84 14.74
N PRO A 8 5.45 -4.62 16.02
CA PRO A 8 6.25 -3.82 16.96
C PRO A 8 7.64 -4.41 17.26
N GLU A 9 7.85 -5.69 16.98
CA GLU A 9 9.11 -6.40 17.11
C GLU A 9 10.16 -6.00 16.05
N ILE A 10 9.74 -5.39 14.94
CA ILE A 10 10.64 -4.99 13.85
C ILE A 10 11.47 -3.79 14.29
N THR A 11 12.79 -3.97 14.32
CA THR A 11 13.72 -2.87 14.62
C THR A 11 13.82 -1.89 13.45
N LEU A 12 14.29 -0.67 13.71
CA LEU A 12 14.52 0.33 12.64
C LEU A 12 15.53 -0.17 11.59
N ALA A 13 16.51 -0.99 11.99
CA ALA A 13 17.50 -1.55 11.08
C ALA A 13 16.85 -2.56 10.12
N GLU A 14 16.06 -3.50 10.65
CA GLU A 14 15.29 -4.46 9.85
C GLU A 14 14.27 -3.75 8.96
N TYR A 15 13.56 -2.75 9.48
CA TYR A 15 12.65 -1.94 8.68
C TYR A 15 13.33 -1.33 7.45
N ARG A 16 14.49 -0.68 7.64
CA ARG A 16 15.26 -0.06 6.55
C ARG A 16 15.73 -1.10 5.54
N GLN A 17 16.19 -2.26 6.00
CA GLN A 17 16.70 -3.31 5.13
C GLN A 17 15.58 -3.94 4.29
N ASP A 18 14.47 -4.29 4.94
CA ASP A 18 13.48 -5.21 4.40
C ASP A 18 12.26 -4.54 3.78
N PHE A 19 11.96 -3.29 4.16
CA PHE A 19 10.78 -2.54 3.69
C PHE A 19 11.14 -1.34 2.81
N VAL A 20 12.32 -0.74 3.01
CA VAL A 20 12.80 0.39 2.18
C VAL A 20 13.76 -0.12 1.11
N GLY A 21 14.75 -0.92 1.53
CA GLY A 21 15.83 -1.36 0.67
C GLY A 21 16.96 -0.32 0.53
N PRO A 22 18.09 -0.71 -0.09
CA PRO A 22 19.22 0.17 -0.31
C PRO A 22 18.90 1.24 -1.36
N ALA A 23 19.65 2.35 -1.33
CA ALA A 23 19.51 3.43 -2.33
C ALA A 23 19.71 2.94 -3.78
N ARG A 24 20.45 1.85 -3.97
CA ARG A 24 20.58 1.13 -5.25
C ARG A 24 20.43 -0.37 -4.99
N CYS A 25 19.42 -0.98 -5.59
CA CYS A 25 19.29 -2.44 -5.65
C CYS A 25 20.24 -2.99 -6.73
N ALA A 26 20.67 -4.24 -6.59
CA ALA A 26 21.57 -4.87 -7.56
C ALA A 26 20.87 -5.10 -8.91
N ASP A 27 19.61 -5.54 -8.86
CA ASP A 27 18.75 -5.77 -10.02
C ASP A 27 17.25 -5.70 -9.62
N LEU A 28 16.37 -5.89 -10.61
CA LEU A 28 14.92 -5.91 -10.39
C LEU A 28 14.49 -7.11 -9.52
N ALA A 29 15.15 -8.25 -9.63
CA ALA A 29 14.80 -9.43 -8.85
C ALA A 29 15.02 -9.18 -7.36
N ASP A 30 16.15 -8.54 -6.99
CA ASP A 30 16.41 -8.08 -5.63
C ASP A 30 15.33 -7.11 -5.14
N PHE A 31 14.95 -6.11 -5.94
CA PHE A 31 13.87 -5.18 -5.57
C PHE A 31 12.54 -5.90 -5.25
N LEU A 32 12.18 -6.89 -6.07
CA LEU A 32 10.94 -7.65 -5.93
C LEU A 32 10.93 -8.66 -4.77
N THR A 33 12.05 -8.83 -4.04
CA THR A 33 12.09 -9.66 -2.81
C THR A 33 11.45 -9.00 -1.59
N ARG A 34 11.26 -7.68 -1.61
CA ARG A 34 10.76 -6.88 -0.47
C ARG A 34 9.23 -6.86 -0.34
N PRO A 35 8.45 -6.71 -1.43
CA PRO A 35 6.99 -6.71 -1.36
C PRO A 35 6.35 -7.88 -0.60
N PRO A 36 6.83 -9.14 -0.68
CA PRO A 36 6.27 -10.24 0.09
C PRO A 36 6.21 -10.01 1.61
N ARG A 37 7.25 -9.40 2.20
CA ARG A 37 7.27 -9.08 3.64
C ARG A 37 6.20 -8.06 4.00
N PHE A 38 6.07 -7.03 3.18
CA PHE A 38 5.04 -6.02 3.33
C PHE A 38 3.64 -6.60 3.16
N VAL A 39 3.43 -7.41 2.13
CA VAL A 39 2.17 -8.10 1.84
C VAL A 39 1.76 -9.02 3.01
N SER A 40 2.72 -9.67 3.67
CA SER A 40 2.46 -10.54 4.82
C SER A 40 1.86 -9.80 6.02
N LEU A 41 2.17 -8.50 6.19
CA LEU A 41 1.59 -7.67 7.26
C LEU A 41 0.15 -7.24 6.95
N LEU A 42 -0.25 -7.30 5.67
CA LEU A 42 -1.52 -6.78 5.15
C LEU A 42 -2.53 -7.88 4.77
N GLN A 43 -2.39 -9.08 5.33
CA GLN A 43 -3.32 -10.20 5.09
C GLN A 43 -4.59 -10.15 5.95
N GLY A 44 -4.88 -9.02 6.59
CA GLY A 44 -6.04 -8.85 7.47
C GLY A 44 -6.64 -7.45 7.32
N GLU A 45 -7.94 -7.33 7.60
CA GLU A 45 -8.70 -6.09 7.38
C GLU A 45 -8.12 -4.90 8.15
N ARG A 46 -7.81 -5.11 9.43
CA ARG A 46 -7.17 -4.09 10.27
C ARG A 46 -5.85 -3.59 9.66
N GLY A 47 -5.05 -4.49 9.12
CA GLY A 47 -3.78 -4.15 8.49
C GLY A 47 -3.97 -3.28 7.26
N LEU A 48 -4.90 -3.66 6.36
CA LEU A 48 -5.21 -2.89 5.16
C LEU A 48 -5.74 -1.48 5.49
N ARG A 49 -6.65 -1.35 6.46
CA ARG A 49 -7.19 -0.04 6.87
C ARG A 49 -6.11 0.86 7.46
N MET A 50 -5.33 0.33 8.41
CA MET A 50 -4.21 1.08 9.02
C MET A 50 -3.16 1.51 7.99
N PHE A 51 -2.91 0.66 6.98
CA PHE A 51 -1.99 1.02 5.90
C PHE A 51 -2.52 2.17 5.05
N VAL A 52 -3.80 2.14 4.66
CA VAL A 52 -4.42 3.22 3.89
C VAL A 52 -4.39 4.53 4.70
N GLU A 53 -4.73 4.50 5.98
CA GLU A 53 -4.65 5.68 6.86
C GLU A 53 -3.23 6.26 6.93
N ASP A 54 -2.21 5.41 7.19
CA ASP A 54 -0.81 5.84 7.28
C ASP A 54 -0.28 6.34 5.92
N LEU A 55 -0.77 5.79 4.80
CA LEU A 55 -0.47 6.27 3.45
C LEU A 55 -1.02 7.68 3.23
N PHE A 56 -2.28 7.94 3.58
CA PHE A 56 -2.87 9.27 3.43
C PHE A 56 -2.20 10.30 4.35
N ASP A 57 -1.86 9.93 5.59
CA ASP A 57 -1.09 10.80 6.49
C ASP A 57 0.29 11.15 5.91
N GLN A 58 0.94 10.23 5.18
CA GLN A 58 2.20 10.51 4.47
C GLN A 58 1.99 11.46 3.28
N LEU A 59 1.04 11.16 2.40
CA LEU A 59 0.74 11.97 1.21
C LEU A 59 0.38 13.41 1.56
N ILE A 60 -0.39 13.59 2.64
CA ILE A 60 -0.74 14.89 3.19
C ILE A 60 0.49 15.66 3.64
N ARG A 61 1.38 15.02 4.42
CA ARG A 61 2.62 15.65 4.89
C ARG A 61 3.51 16.07 3.72
N ASP A 62 3.50 15.28 2.66
CA ASP A 62 4.27 15.53 1.46
C ASP A 62 3.57 16.52 0.49
N SER A 63 2.43 17.11 0.91
CA SER A 63 1.63 18.07 0.12
C SER A 63 1.20 17.53 -1.24
N VAL A 64 0.99 16.22 -1.34
CA VAL A 64 0.50 15.57 -2.56
C VAL A 64 -0.97 15.88 -2.74
N ILE A 65 -1.30 16.55 -3.85
CA ILE A 65 -2.67 16.95 -4.18
C ILE A 65 -3.39 15.93 -5.07
N TYR A 66 -2.68 14.94 -5.63
CA TYR A 66 -3.27 13.89 -6.46
C TYR A 66 -2.43 12.62 -6.37
N VAL A 67 -3.10 11.47 -6.22
CA VAL A 67 -2.44 10.16 -6.15
C VAL A 67 -3.29 9.11 -6.86
N GLU A 68 -2.61 8.21 -7.58
CA GLU A 68 -3.21 6.97 -8.08
C GLU A 68 -2.65 5.80 -7.28
N ILE A 69 -3.52 5.12 -6.53
CA ILE A 69 -3.12 3.98 -5.69
C ILE A 69 -3.36 2.70 -6.49
N ARG A 70 -2.27 1.96 -6.76
CA ARG A 70 -2.33 0.64 -7.39
C ARG A 70 -2.22 -0.43 -6.32
N PHE A 71 -3.17 -1.37 -6.34
CA PHE A 71 -3.27 -2.45 -5.37
C PHE A 71 -3.59 -3.76 -6.09
N ALA A 72 -3.04 -4.87 -5.60
CA ALA A 72 -3.23 -6.21 -6.15
C ALA A 72 -3.98 -7.10 -5.14
N PRO A 73 -5.33 -7.14 -5.18
CA PRO A 73 -6.14 -7.79 -4.15
C PRO A 73 -5.82 -9.26 -3.91
N LEU A 74 -5.44 -9.97 -4.98
CA LEU A 74 -5.12 -11.39 -4.93
C LEU A 74 -3.86 -11.71 -4.11
N LEU A 75 -3.00 -10.73 -3.85
CA LEU A 75 -1.83 -10.93 -2.97
C LEU A 75 -2.20 -10.89 -1.48
N HIS A 76 -3.42 -10.46 -1.14
CA HIS A 76 -3.86 -10.28 0.24
C HIS A 76 -4.76 -11.41 0.75
N THR A 77 -4.81 -12.54 0.05
CA THR A 77 -5.74 -13.64 0.30
C THR A 77 -5.09 -14.90 0.89
N GLU A 78 -3.85 -14.81 1.37
CA GLU A 78 -3.10 -15.96 1.91
C GLU A 78 -3.54 -16.36 3.33
N ARG A 79 -4.27 -15.48 4.03
CA ARG A 79 -4.86 -15.77 5.35
C ARG A 79 -6.38 -15.69 5.34
N SER A 80 -6.95 -14.62 5.89
CA SER A 80 -8.36 -14.55 6.24
C SER A 80 -9.21 -13.70 5.29
N LEU A 81 -8.61 -13.04 4.31
CA LEU A 81 -9.32 -12.16 3.39
C LEU A 81 -9.66 -12.89 2.10
N THR A 82 -10.88 -12.68 1.61
CA THR A 82 -11.23 -13.02 0.23
C THR A 82 -10.86 -11.87 -0.70
N PRO A 83 -10.67 -12.12 -2.02
CA PRO A 83 -10.42 -11.07 -2.99
C PRO A 83 -11.47 -9.95 -2.93
N GLU A 84 -12.75 -10.32 -2.78
CA GLU A 84 -13.89 -9.40 -2.74
C GLU A 84 -13.82 -8.51 -1.51
N THR A 85 -13.52 -9.09 -0.35
CA THR A 85 -13.34 -8.34 0.90
C THR A 85 -12.14 -7.40 0.80
N ALA A 86 -11.02 -7.83 0.23
CA ALA A 86 -9.85 -6.96 0.02
C ALA A 86 -10.16 -5.78 -0.93
N VAL A 87 -10.90 -6.03 -2.03
CA VAL A 87 -11.37 -4.99 -2.95
C VAL A 87 -12.38 -4.05 -2.31
N ALA A 88 -13.19 -4.51 -1.35
CA ALA A 88 -14.15 -3.65 -0.65
C ALA A 88 -13.48 -2.76 0.41
N ILE A 89 -12.53 -3.31 1.17
CA ILE A 89 -11.87 -2.61 2.29
C ILE A 89 -11.07 -1.39 1.81
N VAL A 90 -10.27 -1.54 0.74
CA VAL A 90 -9.33 -0.49 0.32
C VAL A 90 -10.04 0.80 -0.15
N PRO A 91 -11.05 0.75 -1.05
CA PRO A 91 -11.82 1.92 -1.44
C PRO A 91 -12.61 2.52 -0.28
N GLN A 92 -13.17 1.68 0.61
CA GLN A 92 -13.88 2.17 1.79
C GLN A 92 -12.94 2.97 2.71
N ALA A 93 -11.80 2.40 3.08
CA ALA A 93 -10.79 3.08 3.90
C ALA A 93 -10.26 4.35 3.24
N THR A 94 -10.15 4.34 1.90
CA THR A 94 -9.74 5.51 1.12
C THR A 94 -10.79 6.63 1.22
N ALA A 95 -12.07 6.31 1.07
CA ALA A 95 -13.16 7.27 1.22
C ALA A 95 -13.23 7.84 2.64
N GLU A 96 -13.04 7.00 3.66
CA GLU A 96 -12.98 7.40 5.07
C GLU A 96 -11.81 8.37 5.34
N ALA A 97 -10.61 8.05 4.81
CA ALA A 97 -9.43 8.90 4.93
C ALA A 97 -9.62 10.28 4.26
N ILE A 98 -10.33 10.34 3.14
CA ILE A 98 -10.64 11.59 2.44
C ILE A 98 -11.72 12.40 3.17
N ALA A 99 -12.74 11.72 3.73
CA ALA A 99 -13.84 12.36 4.44
C ALA A 99 -13.41 12.94 5.80
N ALA A 100 -12.30 12.46 6.36
CA ALA A 100 -11.77 12.96 7.62
C ALA A 100 -11.54 14.50 7.61
N PRO A 101 -11.88 15.21 8.71
CA PRO A 101 -11.88 16.68 8.75
C PRO A 101 -10.49 17.33 8.55
N VAL A 102 -10.55 18.52 7.94
CA VAL A 102 -9.52 19.42 7.35
C VAL A 102 -8.30 19.77 8.23
N SER A 103 -8.26 19.43 9.52
CA SER A 103 -7.08 19.78 10.36
C SER A 103 -5.77 19.11 9.89
N ARG A 104 -5.87 18.16 8.94
CA ARG A 104 -4.77 17.53 8.21
C ARG A 104 -4.78 17.81 6.69
N ARG A 105 -5.50 18.80 6.12
CA ARG A 105 -5.67 18.84 4.65
C ARG A 105 -4.49 19.45 3.87
N ALA A 106 -3.93 18.66 2.97
CA ALA A 106 -3.56 19.13 1.64
C ALA A 106 -4.79 19.06 0.73
N SER A 107 -4.95 20.05 -0.13
CA SER A 107 -6.08 20.27 -1.03
C SER A 107 -6.15 19.23 -2.16
N SER A 108 -7.30 18.56 -2.30
CA SER A 108 -7.81 17.96 -3.55
C SER A 108 -7.32 16.57 -4.00
N CYS A 109 -7.12 15.58 -3.12
CA CYS A 109 -6.97 14.19 -3.60
C CYS A 109 -8.29 13.65 -4.18
N VAL A 110 -8.32 13.39 -5.50
CA VAL A 110 -9.40 12.63 -6.16
C VAL A 110 -9.04 11.14 -6.13
N PRO A 111 -9.83 10.26 -5.50
CA PRO A 111 -9.55 8.84 -5.49
C PRO A 111 -9.97 8.19 -6.81
N SER A 112 -9.01 7.65 -7.55
CA SER A 112 -9.25 6.75 -8.68
C SER A 112 -8.72 5.36 -8.33
N ALA A 113 -9.58 4.48 -7.82
CA ALA A 113 -9.26 3.08 -7.54
C ALA A 113 -9.68 2.20 -8.73
N THR A 114 -8.79 2.03 -9.71
CA THR A 114 -9.02 1.07 -10.81
C THR A 114 -8.49 -0.29 -10.40
N SER A 115 -9.38 -1.23 -10.06
CA SER A 115 -9.03 -2.65 -9.93
C SER A 115 -8.69 -3.20 -11.32
N ALA A 116 -7.40 -3.31 -11.63
CA ALA A 116 -6.97 -3.90 -12.90
C ALA A 116 -7.20 -5.43 -12.88
N PRO A 117 -7.96 -6.01 -13.82
CA PRO A 117 -7.91 -7.44 -14.06
C PRO A 117 -6.55 -7.79 -14.68
N SER A 118 -5.96 -8.88 -14.19
CA SER A 118 -4.70 -9.42 -14.70
C SER A 118 -4.80 -9.82 -16.18
N ARG A 119 -4.19 -9.03 -17.07
CA ARG A 119 -3.48 -9.46 -18.29
C ARG A 119 -3.00 -8.21 -19.05
N VAL A 120 -1.74 -7.84 -18.84
CA VAL A 120 -1.03 -6.94 -19.76
C VAL A 120 -0.26 -7.84 -20.73
N PRO A 121 -0.56 -7.84 -22.04
CA PRO A 121 0.35 -8.43 -23.02
C PRO A 121 1.57 -7.52 -23.14
N ILE A 122 2.74 -8.09 -22.95
CA ILE A 122 4.04 -7.43 -23.09
C ILE A 122 4.23 -7.10 -24.58
N PRO A 123 4.36 -5.84 -25.00
CA PRO A 123 4.66 -5.54 -26.39
C PRO A 123 6.10 -5.97 -26.67
N TYR A 124 6.25 -6.98 -27.53
CA TYR A 124 7.52 -7.33 -28.15
C TYR A 124 7.91 -6.18 -29.08
N VAL A 125 9.05 -5.56 -28.82
CA VAL A 125 9.70 -4.64 -29.76
C VAL A 125 10.43 -5.51 -30.78
N SER A 126 10.00 -5.47 -32.04
CA SER A 126 10.80 -5.78 -33.24
C SER A 126 11.03 -4.49 -34.01
#